data_AF-A0A661FWH1-F1
#
_entry.id   AF-A0A661FWH1-F1
#
_cell.length_a   1.000
_cell.length_b   1.000
_cell.length_c   1.000
_cell.angle_alpha   90.00
_cell.angle_beta   90.00
_cell.angle_gamma   90.00
#
_symmetry.space_group_name_H-M   'P 1'
#
loop_
_entity.id
_entity.type
_entity.pdbx_description
1 polymer ?
#
loop_
_entity_poly.entity_id
_entity_poly.type
_entity_poly.pdbx_seq_one_letter_code
_entity_poly.pdbx_strand_id
1 'polypeptide(L)' 'MSRPAIEIGSLNKEERLELIESLWESLVTDPSNIPVTDAQKRILDERLDAIAAGDDAGISWEVVKARILKILS' A
#
# COMPACT_ATOMS: atom_id res chain seq x y z
N MET A 1 11.45 26.99 -1.57
CA MET A 1 11.11 26.80 -0.14
C MET A 1 12.02 25.71 0.40
N SER A 2 12.64 25.91 1.56
CA SER A 2 13.52 24.91 2.18
C SER A 2 12.69 23.68 2.55
N ARG A 3 13.13 22.47 2.16
CA ARG A 3 12.54 21.23 2.69
C ARG A 3 12.90 21.18 4.17
N PRO A 4 11.93 21.13 5.11
CA PRO A 4 12.27 20.89 6.51
C PRO A 4 13.03 19.56 6.59
N ALA A 5 14.18 19.56 7.25
CA ALA A 5 14.92 18.34 7.48
C ALA A 5 14.15 17.53 8.55
N ILE A 6 13.60 16.39 8.15
CA ILE A 6 12.99 15.43 9.07
C ILE A 6 14.08 14.43 9.44
N GLU A 7 14.49 14.43 10.71
CA GLU A 7 15.43 13.44 11.24
C GLU A 7 14.70 12.12 11.55
N ILE A 8 14.48 11.29 10.54
CA ILE A 8 13.75 10.01 10.69
C ILE A 8 14.35 9.12 11.79
N GLY A 9 15.66 9.22 12.02
CA GLY A 9 16.37 8.46 13.06
C GLY A 9 15.93 8.78 14.49
N SER A 10 15.45 10.01 14.77
CA SER A 10 15.01 10.42 16.11
C SER A 10 13.57 9.99 16.43
N LEU A 11 12.81 9.59 15.41
CA LEU A 11 11.42 9.18 15.57
C LEU A 11 11.33 7.76 16.15
N ASN A 12 10.41 7.56 17.10
CA ASN A 12 9.99 6.25 17.57
C ASN A 12 9.16 5.51 16.50
N LYS A 13 8.73 4.28 16.78
CA LYS A 13 8.04 3.46 15.77
C LYS A 13 6.68 4.04 15.40
N GLU A 14 5.94 4.53 16.37
CA GLU A 14 4.62 5.13 16.22
C GLU A 14 4.71 6.42 15.40
N GLU A 15 5.64 7.32 15.74
CA GLU A 15 5.89 8.56 15.00
C GLU A 15 6.32 8.30 13.55
N ARG A 16 7.08 7.23 13.29
CA ARG A 16 7.41 6.83 11.92
C ARG A 16 6.20 6.36 11.15
N LEU A 17 5.29 5.61 11.78
CA LEU A 17 4.06 5.16 11.14
C LEU A 17 3.13 6.33 10.83
N GLU A 18 2.96 7.27 11.77
CA GLU A 18 2.21 8.50 11.56
C GLU A 18 2.79 9.35 10.42
N LEU A 19 4.12 9.45 10.34
CA LEU A 19 4.77 10.14 9.23
C LEU A 19 4.51 9.43 7.90
N ILE A 20 4.57 8.10 7.84
CA ILE A 20 4.26 7.33 6.64
C ILE A 20 2.81 7.58 6.21
N GLU A 21 1.86 7.56 7.15
CA GLU A 21 0.44 7.82 6.89
C GLU A 21 0.23 9.24 6.34
N SER A 22 0.78 10.25 7.02
CA SER A 22 0.66 11.65 6.58
C SER A 22 1.27 11.89 5.20
N LEU A 23 2.44 11.30 4.93
CA LEU A 23 3.06 11.37 3.60
C LEU A 23 2.18 10.67 2.56
N TRP A 24 1.61 9.51 2.88
CA TRP A 24 0.72 8.79 1.99
C TRP A 24 -0.54 9.60 1.66
N GLU A 25 -1.21 10.17 2.67
CA GLU A 25 -2.39 11.04 2.46
C GLU A 25 -2.08 12.25 1.58
N SER A 26 -0.90 12.85 1.75
CA SER A 26 -0.46 13.99 0.93
C SER A 26 -0.33 13.65 -0.56
N LEU A 27 -0.02 12.39 -0.88
CA LEU A 27 0.10 11.90 -2.25
C LEU A 27 -1.28 11.60 -2.87
N VAL A 28 -2.22 11.12 -2.07
CA VAL A 28 -3.57 10.72 -2.53
C VAL A 28 -4.47 11.94 -2.81
N THR A 29 -4.07 13.13 -2.36
CA THR A 29 -4.85 14.36 -2.60
C THR A 29 -4.95 14.72 -4.09
N ASP A 30 -3.96 14.32 -4.90
CA ASP A 30 -4.01 14.41 -6.36
C ASP A 30 -3.55 13.09 -7.01
N PRO A 31 -4.45 12.11 -7.16
CA PRO A 31 -4.12 10.80 -7.72
C PRO A 31 -3.61 10.87 -9.17
N SER A 32 -3.93 11.95 -9.89
CA SER A 32 -3.52 12.13 -11.29
C SER A 32 -2.02 12.37 -11.44
N ASN A 33 -1.35 12.81 -10.37
CA ASN A 33 0.11 12.99 -10.33
C ASN A 33 0.90 11.69 -10.17
N ILE A 34 0.24 10.56 -9.92
CA ILE A 34 0.88 9.24 -9.85
C ILE A 34 0.30 8.38 -10.97
N PRO A 35 0.74 8.59 -12.23
CA PRO A 35 0.20 7.86 -13.36
C PRO A 35 0.56 6.39 -13.26
N VAL A 36 -0.46 5.53 -13.30
CA VAL A 36 -0.27 4.08 -13.47
C VAL A 36 0.12 3.83 -14.92
N THR A 37 1.27 3.21 -15.13
CA THR A 37 1.76 2.87 -16.48
C THR A 37 0.87 1.84 -17.14
N ASP A 38 0.82 1.82 -18.48
CA ASP A 38 0.03 0.82 -19.20
C ASP A 38 0.50 -0.62 -18.95
N ALA A 39 1.79 -0.81 -18.65
CA ALA A 39 2.32 -2.10 -18.24
C ALA A 39 1.75 -2.56 -16.88
N GLN A 40 1.64 -1.64 -15.90
CA GLN A 40 1.03 -1.94 -14.61
C GLN A 40 -0.47 -2.20 -14.73
N LYS A 41 -1.19 -1.44 -15.58
CA LYS A 41 -2.62 -1.66 -15.85
C LYS A 41 -2.85 -3.05 -16.43
N ARG A 42 -2.05 -3.45 -17.43
CA ARG A 42 -2.17 -4.77 -18.06
C ARG A 42 -2.03 -5.91 -17.05
N ILE A 43 -1.09 -5.80 -16.11
CA ILE A 43 -0.92 -6.79 -15.04
C ILE A 43 -2.17 -6.84 -14.14
N LEU A 44 -2.76 -5.69 -13.82
CA LEU A 44 -3.99 -5.64 -13.03
C LEU A 44 -5.17 -6.28 -13.77
N ASP A 45 -5.32 -5.98 -15.06
CA ASP A 45 -6.36 -6.55 -15.92
C ASP A 45 -6.21 -8.08 -16.01
N GLU A 46 -5.01 -8.60 -16.27
CA GLU A 46 -4.71 -10.03 -16.31
C GLU A 46 -5.07 -10.74 -14.99
N ARG A 47 -4.78 -10.12 -13.85
CA ARG A 47 -5.11 -10.67 -12.53
C ARG A 47 -6.62 -10.64 -12.26
N LEU A 48 -7.30 -9.58 -12.67
CA LEU A 48 -8.75 -9.48 -12.53
C LEU A 48 -9.46 -10.53 -13.39
N ASP A 49 -8.99 -10.76 -14.61
CA ASP A 49 -9.52 -11.79 -15.50
C ASP A 49 -9.32 -13.20 -14.92
N ALA A 50 -8.14 -13.49 -14.37
CA ALA A 50 -7.87 -14.77 -13.69
C ALA A 50 -8.79 -15.01 -12.48
N ILE A 51 -9.07 -13.95 -11.70
CA ILE A 51 -10.03 -14.03 -10.59
C ILE A 51 -11.45 -14.28 -11.11
N ALA A 52 -11.86 -13.57 -12.16
CA ALA A 52 -13.20 -13.73 -12.76
C ALA A 52 -13.41 -15.11 -13.40
N ALA A 53 -12.36 -15.70 -13.96
CA ALA A 53 -12.36 -17.07 -14.49
C ALA A 53 -12.37 -18.14 -13.38
N GLY A 54 -12.10 -17.77 -12.13
CA GLY A 54 -11.97 -18.70 -11.00
C GLY A 54 -10.60 -19.40 -10.93
N ASP A 55 -9.63 -18.96 -11.74
CA ASP A 55 -8.26 -19.48 -11.77
C ASP A 55 -7.41 -18.95 -10.61
N ASP A 56 -7.78 -17.80 -10.04
CA ASP A 56 -7.19 -17.23 -8.83
C ASP A 56 -8.27 -16.89 -7.80
N ALA A 57 -8.33 -17.66 -6.71
CA ALA A 57 -9.19 -17.35 -5.59
C ALA A 57 -8.40 -16.50 -4.59
N GLY A 58 -8.56 -15.18 -4.69
CA GLY A 58 -8.04 -14.26 -3.69
C GLY A 58 -8.42 -14.72 -2.26
N ILE A 59 -7.50 -14.56 -1.32
CA ILE A 59 -7.75 -14.93 0.08
C ILE A 59 -8.47 -13.77 0.77
N SER A 60 -9.51 -14.06 1.54
CA SER A 60 -10.22 -13.02 2.29
C SER A 60 -9.29 -12.31 3.28
N TRP A 61 -9.56 -11.03 3.51
CA TRP A 61 -8.76 -10.22 4.43
C TRP A 61 -8.73 -10.80 5.85
N GLU A 62 -9.83 -11.41 6.30
CA GLU A 62 -9.96 -12.05 7.60
C GLU A 62 -8.96 -13.20 7.75
N VAL A 63 -8.81 -14.03 6.72
CA VAL A 63 -7.85 -15.15 6.72
C VAL A 63 -6.41 -14.63 6.71
N VAL A 64 -6.12 -13.60 5.89
CA VAL A 64 -4.79 -12.97 5.86
C VAL A 64 -4.44 -12.34 7.21
N LYS A 65 -5.37 -11.58 7.79
CA LYS A 65 -5.21 -10.92 9.10
C LYS A 65 -4.98 -11.94 10.20
N ALA A 66 -5.75 -13.03 10.23
CA ALA A 66 -5.56 -14.12 11.19
C ALA A 66 -4.16 -14.73 11.10
N ARG A 67 -3.64 -14.93 9.87
CA ARG A 67 -2.28 -15.45 9.65
C ARG A 67 -1.21 -14.49 10.15
N ILE A 68 -1.35 -13.19 9.88
CA ILE A 68 -0.40 -12.16 10.36
C ILE A 68 -0.37 -12.13 11.89
N LEU A 69 -1.54 -12.10 12.54
CA LEU A 69 -1.63 -12.06 13.99
C LEU A 69 -1.00 -13.30 14.64
N LYS A 70 -1.11 -14.47 14.02
CA LYS A 70 -0.44 -15.70 14.47
C LYS A 70 1.09 -15.66 14.33
N ILE A 71 1.64 -14.89 13.40
CA ILE A 71 3.10 -14.72 13.25
C ILE A 71 3.64 -13.76 14.32
N LEU A 72 2.81 -12.83 14.77
CA LEU A 72 3.19 -11.80 15.75
C LEU A 72 2.96 -12.23 17.21
N SER A 73 2.30 -13.38 17.44
CA SER A 73 2.13 -14.02 18.75
C SER A 73 3.30 -14.95 19.06
#